data_AF-A0AAI9GKZ8-F1
#
_entry.id   AF-A0AAI9GKZ8-F1
#
_cell.length_a   1.000
_cell.length_b   1.000
_cell.length_c   1.000
_cell.angle_alpha   90.00
_cell.angle_beta   90.00
_cell.angle_gamma   90.00
#
_symmetry.space_group_name_H-M   'P 1'
#
loop_
_entity.id
_entity.type
_entity.pdbx_description
1 polymer ?
#
loop_
_entity_poly.entity_id
_entity_poly.type
_entity_poly.pdbx_seq_one_letter_code
_entity_poly.pdbx_strand_id
1 'polypeptide(L)'
;MSGEKFLHAWLSKDDGQERLKANMYLMGVMDATEGSSWCSYKVALPGSLRESIYSYFSKLSDEQKKEPAAALIKKALMLDLPCSKGSK
;
A
#
# COMPACT_ATOMS: atom_id res chain seq x y z
N MET A 1 10.60 -6.52 5.14
CA MET A 1 9.21 -6.51 5.62
C MET A 1 8.37 -7.32 4.63
N SER A 2 7.79 -8.45 5.05
CA SER A 2 6.84 -9.22 4.22
C SER A 2 5.46 -8.59 4.25
N GLY A 3 4.61 -8.92 3.26
CA GLY A 3 3.22 -8.48 3.19
C GLY A 3 2.42 -8.91 4.43
N GLU A 4 2.60 -10.14 4.88
CA GLU A 4 1.95 -10.67 6.08
C GLU A 4 2.31 -9.88 7.33
N LYS A 5 3.62 -9.66 7.58
CA LYS A 5 4.09 -8.91 8.75
C LYS A 5 3.62 -7.46 8.72
N PHE A 6 3.62 -6.85 7.53
CA PHE A 6 3.07 -5.52 7.35
C PHE A 6 1.57 -5.48 7.66
N LEU A 7 0.79 -6.42 7.12
CA LEU A 7 -0.67 -6.44 7.30
C LEU A 7 -1.04 -6.63 8.78
N HIS A 8 -0.36 -7.54 9.48
CA HIS A 8 -0.52 -7.73 10.91
C HIS A 8 -0.23 -6.44 11.69
N ALA A 9 0.93 -5.82 11.46
CA ALA A 9 1.33 -4.58 12.11
C ALA A 9 0.35 -3.43 11.80
N TRP A 10 -0.09 -3.30 10.56
CA TRP A 10 -0.95 -2.21 10.10
C TRP A 10 -2.37 -2.28 10.68
N LEU A 11 -2.88 -3.49 10.89
CA LEU A 11 -4.22 -3.74 11.43
C LEU A 11 -4.23 -4.03 12.94
N SER A 12 -3.06 -4.05 13.59
CA SER A 12 -2.94 -4.27 15.03
C SER A 12 -3.84 -3.31 15.79
N LYS A 13 -4.68 -3.83 16.68
CA LYS A 13 -5.57 -3.02 17.54
C LYS A 13 -4.89 -2.65 18.85
N ASP A 14 -4.10 -3.58 19.37
CA ASP A 14 -3.55 -3.54 20.73
C ASP A 14 -2.13 -2.95 20.78
N ASP A 15 -1.42 -2.87 19.64
CA ASP A 15 -0.11 -2.22 19.54
C ASP A 15 -0.17 -0.96 18.65
N GLY A 16 -0.43 0.18 19.30
CA GLY A 16 -0.46 1.47 18.63
C GLY A 16 0.90 1.90 18.05
N GLN A 17 2.02 1.46 18.64
CA GLN A 17 3.35 1.82 18.17
C GLN A 17 3.72 1.00 16.93
N GLU A 18 3.40 -0.29 16.90
CA GLU A 18 3.55 -1.15 15.73
C GLU A 18 2.68 -0.64 14.57
N ARG A 19 1.42 -0.28 14.86
CA ARG A 19 0.52 0.34 13.87
C ARG A 19 1.06 1.66 13.35
N LEU A 20 1.64 2.51 14.20
CA LEU A 20 2.28 3.76 13.77
C LEU A 20 3.47 3.47 12.84
N LYS A 21 4.35 2.53 13.19
CA LYS A 21 5.49 2.13 12.34
C LYS A 21 5.02 1.60 10.98
N ALA A 22 3.95 0.80 10.94
CA ALA A 22 3.37 0.32 9.70
C ALA A 22 2.78 1.44 8.84
N ASN A 23 2.11 2.43 9.45
CA ASN A 23 1.63 3.61 8.74
C ASN A 23 2.79 4.45 8.17
N MET A 24 3.89 4.61 8.91
CA MET A 24 5.09 5.29 8.40
C MET A 24 5.75 4.52 7.25
N TYR A 25 5.84 3.19 7.36
CA TYR A 25 6.33 2.34 6.28
C TYR A 25 5.47 2.48 5.03
N LEU A 26 4.14 2.43 5.17
CA LEU A 26 3.19 2.61 4.08
C LEU A 26 3.40 3.97 3.39
N MET A 27 3.45 5.05 4.16
CA MET A 27 3.71 6.40 3.65
C MET A 27 5.02 6.46 2.84
N GLY A 28 6.11 5.90 3.39
CA GLY A 28 7.40 5.86 2.69
C GLY A 28 7.37 5.09 1.37
N VAL A 29 6.62 3.97 1.29
CA VAL A 29 6.45 3.23 0.04
C VAL A 29 5.64 4.04 -0.97
N MET A 30 4.56 4.68 -0.51
CA MET A 30 3.71 5.48 -1.38
C MET A 30 4.50 6.66 -1.96
N ASP A 31 5.20 7.43 -1.12
CA ASP A 31 6.02 8.58 -1.55
C ASP A 31 7.15 8.17 -2.51
N ALA A 32 7.77 7.00 -2.28
CA ALA A 32 8.84 6.51 -3.15
C ALA A 32 8.36 5.98 -4.51
N THR A 33 7.06 5.70 -4.67
CA THR A 33 6.50 5.08 -5.88
C THR A 33 5.48 5.96 -6.61
N GLU A 34 5.07 7.06 -5.99
CA GLU A 34 4.22 8.09 -6.57
C GLU A 34 4.87 8.72 -7.82
N GLY A 35 4.06 9.14 -8.79
CA GLY A 35 4.51 9.75 -10.04
C GLY A 35 5.23 8.82 -11.02
N SER A 36 5.60 7.61 -10.58
CA SER A 36 6.37 6.65 -11.38
C SER A 36 5.59 5.36 -11.64
N SER A 37 5.13 4.71 -10.57
CA SER A 37 4.46 3.42 -10.64
C SER A 37 2.95 3.59 -10.67
N TRP A 38 2.43 4.57 -9.94
CA TRP A 38 1.03 4.98 -9.88
C TRP A 38 1.00 6.51 -9.86
N CYS A 39 -0.12 7.13 -10.21
CA CYS A 39 -0.04 8.52 -10.69
C CYS A 39 0.26 9.55 -9.65
N SER A 40 -0.68 9.78 -8.74
CA SER A 40 -0.42 10.77 -7.72
C SER A 40 -1.43 10.73 -6.61
N TYR A 41 -1.03 11.36 -5.52
CA TYR A 41 -1.97 11.81 -4.50
C TYR A 41 -3.01 12.82 -5.02
N LYS A 42 -2.81 13.46 -6.19
CA LYS A 42 -3.75 14.45 -6.72
C LYS A 42 -5.03 13.83 -7.27
N VAL A 43 -5.02 12.54 -7.59
CA VAL A 43 -6.15 11.84 -8.21
C VAL A 43 -6.94 10.97 -7.23
N ALA A 44 -6.48 10.83 -5.99
CA ALA A 44 -7.11 9.97 -4.98
C ALA A 44 -7.01 10.55 -3.57
N LEU A 45 -8.09 10.42 -2.80
CA LEU A 45 -8.09 10.81 -1.39
C LEU A 45 -7.23 9.83 -0.56
N PRO A 46 -6.59 10.27 0.54
CA PRO A 46 -5.81 9.40 1.42
C PRO A 46 -6.58 8.17 1.94
N GLY A 47 -7.88 8.33 2.22
CA GLY A 47 -8.74 7.21 2.63
C GLY A 47 -8.89 6.16 1.54
N SER A 48 -9.16 6.59 0.30
CA SER A 48 -9.33 5.70 -0.86
C SER A 48 -8.05 4.93 -1.19
N LEU A 49 -6.87 5.55 -1.03
CA LEU A 49 -5.57 4.88 -1.20
C LEU A 49 -5.40 3.73 -0.21
N ARG A 50 -5.77 3.95 1.07
CA ARG A 50 -5.71 2.92 2.10
C ARG A 50 -6.72 1.81 1.84
N GLU A 51 -7.93 2.15 1.42
CA GLU A 51 -8.96 1.18 1.05
C GLU A 51 -8.55 0.30 -0.13
N SER A 52 -7.96 0.88 -1.18
CA SER A 52 -7.40 0.17 -2.32
C SER A 52 -6.37 -0.88 -1.88
N ILE A 53 -5.41 -0.46 -1.07
CA ILE A 53 -4.35 -1.35 -0.55
C ILE A 53 -4.96 -2.45 0.31
N TYR A 54 -5.87 -2.11 1.22
CA TYR A 54 -6.54 -3.11 2.07
C TYR A 54 -7.34 -4.12 1.24
N SER A 55 -8.12 -3.64 0.26
CA SER A 55 -8.90 -4.47 -0.66
C SER A 55 -8.00 -5.46 -1.42
N TYR A 56 -6.84 -5.00 -1.91
CA TYR A 56 -5.86 -5.87 -2.55
C TYR A 56 -5.30 -6.92 -1.60
N PHE A 57 -4.81 -6.52 -0.42
CA PHE A 57 -4.24 -7.43 0.58
C PHE A 57 -5.25 -8.47 1.08
N SER A 58 -6.54 -8.13 1.17
CA SER A 58 -7.61 -9.06 1.58
C SER A 58 -7.82 -10.22 0.60
N LYS A 59 -7.44 -10.04 -0.67
CA LYS A 59 -7.58 -11.03 -1.75
C LYS A 59 -6.33 -11.89 -1.95
N LEU A 60 -5.22 -11.56 -1.29
CA LEU A 60 -3.97 -12.31 -1.43
C LEU A 60 -4.05 -13.66 -0.71
N SER A 61 -3.52 -14.70 -1.34
CA SER A 61 -3.25 -15.97 -0.67
C SER A 61 -2.10 -15.81 0.34
N ASP A 62 -1.99 -16.75 1.27
CA ASP A 62 -0.91 -16.71 2.27
C ASP A 62 0.48 -16.82 1.65
N GLU A 63 0.61 -17.54 0.54
CA GLU A 63 1.87 -17.59 -0.21
C GLU A 63 2.23 -16.24 -0.81
N GLN A 64 1.26 -15.52 -1.38
CA GLN A 64 1.48 -14.18 -1.93
C GLN A 64 1.84 -13.16 -0.83
N LYS A 65 1.30 -13.31 0.37
CA LYS A 65 1.63 -12.42 1.51
C LYS A 65 3.07 -12.58 2.00
N LYS A 66 3.78 -13.64 1.61
CA LYS A 66 5.22 -13.78 1.90
C LYS A 66 6.08 -12.83 1.06
N GLU A 67 5.57 -12.34 -0.06
CA GLU A 67 6.27 -11.36 -0.90
C GLU A 67 6.55 -10.04 -0.13
N PRO A 68 7.53 -9.23 -0.56
CA PRO A 68 7.82 -7.95 0.07
C PRO A 68 6.61 -7.00 0.08
N ALA A 69 6.29 -6.43 1.24
CA ALA A 69 5.12 -5.54 1.41
C ALA A 69 5.15 -4.35 0.44
N ALA A 70 6.32 -3.74 0.22
CA ALA A 70 6.47 -2.64 -0.74
C ALA A 70 6.04 -3.01 -2.17
N ALA A 71 6.38 -4.22 -2.63
CA ALA A 71 6.00 -4.69 -3.96
C ALA A 71 4.49 -4.89 -4.06
N LEU A 72 3.88 -5.45 -3.02
CA LEU A 72 2.43 -5.68 -2.94
C LEU A 72 1.64 -4.36 -2.87
N ILE A 73 2.09 -3.40 -2.05
CA ILE A 73 1.50 -2.05 -1.94
C ILE A 73 1.56 -1.33 -3.30
N LYS A 74 2.74 -1.32 -3.94
CA LYS A 74 2.90 -0.75 -5.28
C LYS A 74 1.95 -1.41 -6.28
N LYS A 75 1.83 -2.74 -6.27
CA LYS A 75 0.96 -3.48 -7.18
C LYS A 75 -0.52 -3.16 -6.94
N ALA A 76 -0.95 -2.99 -5.70
CA ALA A 76 -2.31 -2.55 -5.37
C ALA A 76 -2.62 -1.19 -6.00
N LEU A 77 -1.74 -0.21 -5.77
CA LEU A 77 -1.89 1.15 -6.29
C LEU A 77 -1.83 1.22 -7.81
N MET A 78 -0.99 0.39 -8.45
CA MET A 78 -0.91 0.29 -9.90
C MET A 78 -2.22 -0.20 -10.54
N LEU A 79 -2.91 -1.13 -9.88
CA LEU A 79 -4.15 -1.71 -10.39
C LEU A 79 -5.32 -0.72 -10.28
N ASP A 80 -5.41 0.03 -9.19
CA ASP A 80 -6.52 0.96 -8.95
C ASP A 80 -6.26 2.38 -9.48
N LEU A 81 -5.00 2.82 -9.56
CA LEU A 81 -4.61 4.18 -9.96
C LEU A 81 -3.50 4.20 -11.03
N PRO A 82 -3.77 3.62 -12.21
CA PRO A 82 -2.77 3.52 -13.26
C PRO A 82 -2.40 4.88 -13.87
N CYS A 83 -1.11 4.97 -14.22
CA CYS A 83 -0.50 5.72 -15.32
C CYS A 83 -1.37 6.07 -16.53
N SER A 84 -2.27 7.06 -16.52
CA SER A 84 -2.73 7.59 -17.81
C SER A 84 -1.56 8.32 -18.46
N LYS A 85 -1.12 7.87 -19.64
CA LYS A 85 -0.15 8.59 -20.48
C LYS A 85 -0.77 9.94 -20.90
N GLY A 86 -0.66 10.96 -20.05
CA GLY A 86 -1.32 12.24 -20.33
C GLY A 86 -1.27 13.33 -19.27
N SER A 87 -0.80 13.07 -18.05
CA SER A 87 -0.70 14.11 -17.02
C SER A 87 0.74 14.56 -16.86
N LYS A 88 1.19 15.40 -17.80
CA LYS A 88 2.43 16.18 -17.72
C LYS A 88 2.38 17.20 -16.59
#